data_AF-A0A3D1G7Q1-F1
#
_entry.id   AF-A0A3D1G7Q1-F1
#
_cell.length_a   1.000
_cell.length_b   1.000
_cell.length_c   1.000
_cell.angle_alpha   90.00
_cell.angle_beta   90.00
_cell.angle_gamma   90.00
#
_symmetry.space_group_name_H-M   'P 1'
#
loop_
_entity.id
_entity.type
_entity.pdbx_description
1 polymer ?
#
loop_
_entity_poly.entity_id
_entity_poly.type
_entity_poly.pdbx_seq_one_letter_code
_entity_poly.pdbx_strand_id
1 'polypeptide(L)'
;MAYSKLEYIWLDGYKPTQSLRSKTKIVHDFSGNLEDCPEWSFDGSSTEQAEGGSSDCLLKPVAIYPDPAIKNGYLVMTEVLNADGTPHETNGRATIDDTDDDFWFGF
;
A
#
# COMPACT_ATOMS: atom_id res chain seq x y z
N MET A 1 25.66 -5.20 -6.04
CA MET A 1 24.57 -4.36 -5.54
C MET A 1 23.63 -4.07 -6.68
N ALA A 2 22.45 -4.70 -6.67
CA ALA A 2 21.40 -4.43 -7.64
C ALA A 2 20.39 -3.46 -7.00
N TYR A 3 19.95 -2.46 -7.77
CA TYR A 3 18.84 -1.60 -7.36
C TYR A 3 17.53 -2.22 -7.80
N SER A 4 16.53 -2.16 -6.92
CA SER A 4 15.16 -2.57 -7.21
C SER A 4 14.22 -1.37 -7.03
N LYS A 5 13.25 -1.25 -7.94
CA LYS A 5 12.20 -0.25 -7.90
C LYS A 5 10.97 -0.85 -7.22
N LEU A 6 10.51 -0.26 -6.13
CA LEU A 6 9.26 -0.65 -5.48
C LEU A 6 8.21 0.46 -5.68
N GLU A 7 7.17 0.19 -6.45
CA GLU A 7 6.03 1.10 -6.63
C GLU A 7 4.97 0.77 -5.57
N TYR A 8 4.87 1.60 -4.53
CA TYR A 8 3.88 1.44 -3.47
C TYR A 8 2.56 1.99 -3.96
N ILE A 9 1.50 1.16 -3.93
CA ILE A 9 0.17 1.48 -4.46
C ILE A 9 -0.85 1.37 -3.32
N TRP A 10 -1.72 2.37 -3.21
CA TRP A 10 -2.82 2.39 -2.23
C TRP A 10 -4.06 3.09 -2.80
N LEU A 11 -5.18 2.99 -2.08
CA LEU A 11 -6.42 3.70 -2.36
C LEU A 11 -6.51 4.96 -1.50
N ASP A 12 -6.91 6.07 -2.12
CA ASP A 12 -7.15 7.34 -1.43
C ASP A 12 -8.51 7.40 -0.73
N GLY A 13 -8.86 8.55 -0.15
CA GLY A 13 -10.10 8.79 0.59
C GLY A 13 -11.23 9.45 -0.20
N TYR A 14 -11.08 9.64 -1.52
CA TYR A 14 -12.10 10.32 -2.32
C TYR A 14 -13.42 9.53 -2.33
N LYS A 15 -14.53 10.27 -2.29
CA LYS A 15 -15.91 9.75 -2.36
C LYS A 15 -16.61 10.30 -3.60
N PRO A 16 -17.52 9.53 -4.24
CA PRO A 16 -18.02 8.21 -3.84
C PRO A 16 -17.08 7.05 -4.18
N THR A 17 -16.06 7.28 -5.02
CA THR A 17 -15.16 6.24 -5.52
C THR A 17 -13.72 6.61 -5.20
N GLN A 18 -13.01 5.71 -4.54
CA GLN A 18 -11.58 5.85 -4.27
C GLN A 18 -10.78 5.77 -5.56
N SER A 19 -9.68 6.50 -5.64
CA SER A 19 -8.72 6.43 -6.74
C SER A 19 -7.42 5.77 -6.28
N LEU A 20 -6.69 5.21 -7.25
CA LEU A 20 -5.35 4.68 -7.01
C LEU A 20 -4.33 5.83 -6.88
N ARG A 21 -3.44 5.70 -5.91
CA ARG A 21 -2.26 6.53 -5.72
C ARG A 21 -1.03 5.64 -5.72
N SER A 22 0.10 6.19 -6.12
CA SER A 22 1.37 5.46 -6.03
C SER A 22 2.56 6.37 -5.81
N LYS A 23 3.65 5.77 -5.31
CA LYS A 23 4.98 6.39 -5.29
C LYS A 23 6.08 5.35 -5.25
N THR A 24 7.25 5.75 -5.75
CA THR A 24 8.39 4.84 -5.91
C THR A 24 9.38 4.92 -4.75
N LYS A 25 9.72 3.79 -4.13
CA LYS A 25 10.91 3.60 -3.29
C LYS A 25 11.99 2.89 -4.10
N ILE A 26 13.24 3.36 -4.03
CA ILE A 26 14.39 2.61 -4.56
C ILE A 26 15.09 1.94 -3.39
N VAL A 27 15.36 0.65 -3.52
CA VAL A 27 16.03 -0.17 -2.50
C VAL A 27 17.20 -0.93 -3.10
N HIS A 28 18.15 -1.32 -2.25
CA HIS A 28 19.31 -2.11 -2.63
C HIS A 28 19.14 -3.56 -2.21
N ASP A 29 19.62 -4.49 -3.05
CA ASP A 29 19.74 -5.92 -2.74
C ASP A 29 18.44 -6.54 -2.21
N PHE A 30 17.31 -6.10 -2.77
CA PHE A 30 15.96 -6.55 -2.40
C PHE A 30 15.70 -7.98 -2.89
N SER A 31 15.17 -8.83 -2.01
CA SER A 31 14.94 -10.26 -2.27
C SER A 31 13.82 -10.52 -3.28
N GLY A 32 12.87 -9.60 -3.40
CA GLY A 32 11.62 -9.81 -4.13
C GLY A 32 10.47 -10.30 -3.26
N ASN A 33 10.68 -10.49 -1.96
CA ASN A 33 9.65 -10.98 -1.05
C ASN A 33 8.93 -9.84 -0.33
N LEU A 34 7.69 -10.13 0.11
CA LEU A 34 6.82 -9.16 0.76
C LEU A 34 7.36 -8.72 2.13
N GLU A 35 7.90 -9.66 2.91
CA GLU A 35 8.43 -9.42 4.26
C GLU A 35 9.61 -8.45 4.30
N ASP A 36 10.31 -8.29 3.17
CA ASP A 36 11.42 -7.36 3.04
C ASP A 36 10.97 -5.97 2.58
N CYS A 37 9.68 -5.76 2.28
CA CYS A 37 9.14 -4.46 1.95
C CYS A 37 9.04 -3.58 3.22
N PRO A 38 9.80 -2.48 3.31
CA PRO A 38 9.71 -1.59 4.46
C PRO A 38 8.38 -0.84 4.47
N GLU A 39 7.73 -0.77 5.62
CA GLU A 39 6.64 0.18 5.84
C GLU A 39 7.05 1.60 5.41
N TRP A 40 6.06 2.38 5.02
CA TRP A 40 6.27 3.75 4.60
C TRP A 40 5.19 4.66 5.15
N SER A 41 5.34 5.95 4.93
CA SER A 41 4.35 6.97 5.30
C SER A 41 4.12 7.89 4.12
N PHE A 42 2.97 8.54 4.06
CA PHE A 42 2.64 9.56 3.07
C PHE A 42 1.80 10.66 3.73
N ASP A 43 1.76 11.83 3.09
CA ASP A 43 0.90 12.94 3.49
C ASP A 43 -0.53 12.69 3.02
N GLY A 44 -1.40 12.30 3.95
CA GLY A 44 -2.82 12.01 3.73
C GLY A 44 -3.67 13.24 3.42
N SER A 45 -3.16 14.45 3.64
CA SER A 45 -3.91 15.68 3.35
C SER A 45 -4.15 15.90 1.86
N SER A 46 -3.29 15.35 1.01
CA SER A 46 -3.41 15.42 -0.46
C SER A 46 -4.24 14.28 -1.05
N THR A 47 -4.80 13.41 -0.21
CA THR A 47 -5.52 12.20 -0.62
C THR A 47 -6.85 12.03 0.11
N GLU A 48 -7.37 13.07 0.77
CA GLU A 48 -8.62 13.01 1.57
C GLU A 48 -8.55 11.97 2.70
N GLN A 49 -7.36 11.77 3.28
CA GLN A 49 -7.12 10.78 4.35
C GLN A 49 -6.61 11.40 5.65
N ALA A 50 -6.34 12.71 5.68
CA ALA A 50 -6.05 13.40 6.92
C ALA A 50 -6.22 14.91 6.77
N GLU A 51 -6.34 15.61 7.91
CA GLU A 51 -6.26 17.07 7.94
C GLU A 51 -4.80 17.52 8.06
N GLY A 52 -4.46 18.68 7.47
CA GLY A 52 -3.07 19.15 7.33
C GLY A 52 -2.28 19.40 8.64
N GLY A 53 -2.90 19.33 9.82
CA GLY A 53 -2.22 19.49 11.12
C GLY A 53 -1.63 18.20 11.70
N SER A 54 -2.09 17.03 11.24
CA SER A 54 -1.60 15.71 11.64
C SER A 54 -1.87 14.74 10.49
N SER A 55 -1.12 14.90 9.40
CA SER A 55 -1.47 14.31 8.11
C SER A 55 -0.77 13.01 7.74
N ASP A 56 0.13 12.51 8.58
CA ASP A 56 0.86 11.29 8.28
C ASP A 56 -0.05 10.05 8.35
N CYS A 57 -0.13 9.34 7.23
CA CYS A 57 -0.70 8.00 7.14
C CYS A 57 0.41 6.99 6.84
N LEU A 58 0.26 5.75 7.29
CA LEU A 58 1.21 4.67 7.03
C LEU A 58 0.75 3.79 5.87
N LEU A 59 1.71 3.27 5.12
CA LEU A 59 1.53 2.27 4.08
C LEU A 59 2.15 0.96 4.56
N LYS A 60 1.30 -0.02 4.81
CA LYS A 60 1.71 -1.37 5.19
C LYS A 60 1.61 -2.29 3.97
N PRO A 61 2.72 -2.89 3.49
CA PRO A 61 2.70 -3.88 2.41
C PRO A 61 1.81 -5.09 2.75
N VAL A 62 0.95 -5.47 1.80
CA VAL A 62 0.04 -6.63 1.95
C VAL A 62 0.13 -7.62 0.79
N ALA A 63 0.60 -7.19 -0.38
CA ALA A 63 0.92 -8.07 -1.50
C ALA A 63 2.01 -7.44 -2.38
N ILE A 64 2.74 -8.29 -3.10
CA ILE A 64 3.79 -7.86 -4.02
C ILE A 64 3.70 -8.64 -5.32
N TYR A 65 3.94 -7.95 -6.44
CA TYR A 65 3.96 -8.53 -7.78
C TYR A 65 5.15 -7.98 -8.57
N PRO A 66 5.80 -8.77 -9.44
CA PRO A 66 6.77 -8.24 -10.38
C PRO A 66 6.14 -7.17 -11.30
N ASP A 67 6.83 -6.05 -11.49
CA ASP A 67 6.41 -5.01 -12.43
C ASP A 67 6.66 -5.49 -13.88
N PRO A 68 5.62 -5.62 -14.73
CA PRO A 68 5.80 -6.14 -16.09
C PRO A 68 6.55 -5.17 -17.01
N ALA A 69 6.64 -3.89 -16.66
CA ALA A 69 7.29 -2.88 -17.49
C ALA A 69 8.75 -2.62 -17.11
N ILE A 70 9.18 -3.02 -15.91
CA ILE A 70 10.47 -2.61 -15.34
C ILE A 70 11.22 -3.83 -14.82
N LYS A 71 12.42 -4.07 -15.36
CA LYS A 71 13.34 -5.09 -14.83
C LYS A 71 13.76 -4.72 -13.40
N ASN A 72 13.70 -5.69 -12.48
CA ASN A 72 13.87 -5.48 -11.04
C ASN A 72 12.88 -4.45 -10.45
N GLY A 73 11.72 -4.32 -11.08
CA GLY A 73 10.59 -3.55 -10.57
C GLY A 73 9.58 -4.45 -9.87
N TYR A 74 8.94 -3.91 -8.84
CA TYR A 74 7.88 -4.58 -8.10
C TYR A 74 6.74 -3.59 -7.82
N LEU A 75 5.51 -4.06 -8.00
CA LEU A 75 4.30 -3.39 -7.56
C LEU A 75 3.97 -3.89 -6.15
N VAL A 76 3.97 -2.98 -5.18
CA VAL A 76 3.71 -3.27 -3.77
C VAL A 76 2.33 -2.74 -3.44
N MET A 77 1.37 -3.66 -3.29
CA MET A 77 0.03 -3.31 -2.82
C MET A 77 0.10 -3.07 -1.32
N THR A 78 -0.50 -1.97 -0.86
CA THR A 78 -0.47 -1.57 0.54
C THR A 78 -1.85 -1.28 1.09
N GLU A 79 -2.00 -1.50 2.40
CA GLU A 79 -3.13 -1.00 3.16
C GLU A 79 -2.75 0.29 3.90
N VAL A 80 -3.73 1.17 4.11
CA VAL A 80 -3.52 2.46 4.77
C VAL A 80 -3.84 2.34 6.26
N LEU A 81 -2.92 2.79 7.10
CA LEU A 81 -3.09 2.87 8.56
C LEU A 81 -2.99 4.33 9.02
N ASN A 82 -3.62 4.62 10.15
CA ASN A 82 -3.38 5.82 10.92
C ASN A 82 -1.95 5.83 11.48
N ALA A 83 -1.49 7.00 11.94
CA ALA A 83 -0.16 7.14 12.54
C ALA A 83 0.09 6.25 13.77
N ASP A 84 -0.98 5.81 14.45
CA ASP A 84 -0.91 4.88 15.60
C ASP A 84 -0.89 3.39 15.19
N GLY A 85 -0.91 3.10 13.88
CA GLY A 85 -0.91 1.73 13.33
C GLY A 85 -2.29 1.07 13.25
N THR A 86 -3.37 1.75 13.67
CA THR A 86 -4.74 1.24 13.47
C THR A 86 -5.17 1.40 12.01
N PRO A 87 -6.07 0.55 11.47
CA PRO A 87 -6.58 0.71 10.12
C PRO A 87 -7.23 2.08 9.91
N HIS A 88 -6.85 2.77 8.82
CA HIS A 88 -7.50 4.03 8.44
C HIS A 88 -8.96 3.78 8.07
N GLU A 89 -9.86 4.77 8.25
CA GLU A 89 -11.29 4.59 7.96
C GLU A 89 -11.61 4.22 6.49
N THR A 90 -10.70 4.58 5.58
CA THR A 90 -10.81 4.25 4.14
C THR A 90 -10.29 2.85 3.80
N ASN A 91 -9.76 2.11 4.78
CA ASN A 91 -9.17 0.79 4.59
C ASN A 91 -10.26 -0.29 4.60
N GLY A 92 -10.92 -0.49 3.46
CA GLY A 92 -11.90 -1.56 3.27
C GLY A 92 -11.30 -2.98 3.34
N ARG A 93 -9.97 -3.14 3.18
CA ARG A 93 -9.32 -4.45 3.34
C ARG A 93 -9.42 -4.93 4.78
N ALA A 94 -9.24 -4.02 5.75
CA ALA A 94 -9.31 -4.35 7.17
C ALA A 94 -10.71 -4.74 7.67
N THR A 95 -11.77 -4.51 6.87
CA THR A 95 -13.15 -4.91 7.23
C THR A 95 -13.50 -6.32 6.77
N ILE A 96 -12.62 -6.99 6.03
CA ILE A 96 -12.83 -8.35 5.55
C ILE A 96 -12.39 -9.31 6.66
N ASP A 97 -13.35 -10.06 7.19
CA ASP A 97 -13.09 -11.08 8.22
C ASP A 97 -12.72 -12.40 7.53
N ASP A 98 -11.43 -12.67 7.46
CA ASP A 98 -10.85 -13.84 6.78
C ASP A 98 -10.75 -15.02 7.76
N THR A 99 -11.91 -15.50 8.20
CA THR A 99 -11.99 -16.69 9.08
C THR A 99 -12.11 -17.99 8.30
N ASP A 100 -12.29 -17.92 6.98
CA ASP A 100 -12.46 -19.07 6.10
C ASP A 100 -11.76 -18.81 4.75
N ASP A 101 -10.55 -19.39 4.61
CA ASP A 101 -9.69 -19.23 3.43
C ASP A 101 -10.22 -19.96 2.18
N ASP A 102 -11.39 -20.61 2.22
CA ASP A 102 -11.94 -21.42 1.11
C ASP A 102 -13.02 -20.70 0.29
N PHE A 103 -13.14 -19.37 0.39
CA PHE A 103 -14.02 -18.60 -0.49
C PHE A 103 -13.37 -18.32 -1.86
N TRP A 104 -14.13 -18.56 -2.92
CA TRP A 104 -13.70 -18.32 -4.30
C TRP A 104 -14.53 -17.21 -4.94
N PHE A 105 -13.86 -16.19 -5.48
CA PHE A 105 -14.49 -15.04 -6.12
C PHE A 105 -13.99 -14.89 -7.56
N GLY A 106 -14.88 -14.47 -8.47
CA GLY A 106 -14.56 -14.09 -9.85
C GLY A 106 -15.29 -12.79 -10.19
N PHE A 107 -14.56 -11.82 -10.74
CA PHE A 107 -15.04 -10.47 -11.07
C PHE A 107 -14.91 -10.18 -12.56
#